data_AF-A0A969L1Y0-F1
#
_entry.id   AF-A0A969L1Y0-F1
#
_cell.length_a   1.000
_cell.length_b   1.000
_cell.length_c   1.000
_cell.angle_alpha   90.00
_cell.angle_beta   90.00
_cell.angle_gamma   90.00
#
_symmetry.space_group_name_H-M   'P 1'
#
loop_
_entity.id
_entity.type
_entity.pdbx_description
1 polymer ?
#
loop_
_entity_poly.entity_id
_entity_poly.type
_entity_poly.pdbx_seq_one_letter_code
_entity_poly.pdbx_strand_id
1 'polypeptide(L)' 'MTKILLRCYPWKDFDDAVQMAAALNAQAHYLVTCNPKDFKDELVSVLQPGDLLALFSTP' A
#
# COMPACT_ATOMS: atom_id res chain seq x y z
N MET A 1 -16.37 -4.51 15.74
CA MET A 1 -15.08 -5.22 15.94
C MET A 1 -14.72 -5.88 14.62
N THR A 2 -14.04 -5.15 13.73
CA THR A 2 -13.66 -5.68 12.42
C THR A 2 -12.46 -6.59 12.63
N LYS A 3 -12.72 -7.90 12.60
CA LYS A 3 -11.71 -8.93 12.74
C LYS A 3 -10.90 -8.95 11.43
N ILE A 4 -9.77 -8.25 11.41
CA ILE A 4 -8.79 -8.36 10.32
C ILE A 4 -8.14 -9.74 10.47
N LEU A 5 -8.80 -10.75 9.91
CA LEU A 5 -8.18 -12.03 9.60
C LEU A 5 -7.19 -11.76 8.45
N LEU A 6 -5.91 -11.59 8.78
CA LEU A 6 -4.79 -11.69 7.85
C LEU A 6 -4.75 -13.13 7.30
N ARG A 7 -5.70 -13.49 6.44
CA ARG A 7 -5.50 -14.56 5.46
C ARG A 7 -4.58 -13.95 4.40
N CYS A 8 -3.37 -14.48 4.25
CA CYS A 8 -2.40 -14.11 3.19
C CYS A 8 -2.89 -14.50 1.79
N TYR A 9 -4.10 -14.11 1.41
CA TYR A 9 -4.73 -14.43 0.15
C TYR A 9 -5.32 -13.11 -0.32
N PRO A 10 -4.57 -12.29 -1.09
CA PRO A 10 -3.79 -12.65 -2.29
C PRO A 10 -2.27 -12.36 -2.24
N TRP A 11 -1.73 -11.89 -1.11
CA TRP A 11 -0.35 -11.44 -1.00
C TRP A 11 0.62 -12.60 -0.73
N LYS A 12 1.70 -12.67 -1.53
CA LYS A 12 2.72 -13.72 -1.41
C LYS A 12 3.53 -13.58 -0.12
N ASP A 13 3.80 -12.35 0.29
CA ASP A 13 4.65 -12.04 1.43
C ASP A 13 3.82 -11.35 2.54
N PHE A 14 4.10 -11.73 3.80
CA PHE A 14 3.35 -11.23 4.96
C PHE A 14 3.47 -9.71 5.13
N ASP A 15 4.66 -9.17 4.85
CA ASP A 15 4.95 -7.76 5.01
C ASP A 15 4.09 -6.90 4.06
N ASP A 16 3.89 -7.32 2.82
CA ASP A 16 3.02 -6.61 1.85
C ASP A 16 1.56 -6.60 2.31
N ALA A 17 1.09 -7.74 2.86
CA ALA A 17 -0.26 -7.85 3.40
C ALA A 17 -0.47 -6.90 4.58
N VAL A 18 0.49 -6.82 5.50
CA VAL A 18 0.42 -5.92 6.66
C VAL A 18 0.50 -4.46 6.24
N GLN A 19 1.37 -4.12 5.29
CA GLN A 19 1.48 -2.76 4.77
C GLN A 19 0.18 -2.31 4.09
N MET A 20 -0.42 -3.15 3.25
CA MET A 20 -1.70 -2.85 2.60
C MET A 20 -2.84 -2.73 3.63
N ALA A 21 -2.92 -3.65 4.59
CA ALA A 21 -3.93 -3.60 5.64
C ALA A 21 -3.78 -2.34 6.52
N ALA A 22 -2.56 -1.93 6.83
CA ALA A 22 -2.27 -0.71 7.58
C ALA A 22 -2.69 0.54 6.79
N ALA A 23 -2.36 0.60 5.49
CA ALA A 23 -2.76 1.71 4.63
C ALA A 23 -4.28 1.84 4.52
N LEU A 24 -4.99 0.72 4.35
CA LEU A 24 -6.45 0.69 4.33
C LEU A 24 -7.07 1.13 5.66
N ASN A 25 -6.55 0.63 6.78
CA ASN A 25 -7.03 0.99 8.12
C ASN A 25 -6.78 2.48 8.43
N ALA A 26 -5.67 3.04 7.96
CA ALA A 26 -5.35 4.45 8.11
C ALA A 26 -6.09 5.36 7.12
N GLN A 27 -6.88 4.78 6.19
CA GLN A 27 -7.49 5.52 5.07
C GLN A 27 -6.46 6.35 4.30
N ALA A 28 -5.26 5.79 4.14
CA ALA A 28 -4.18 6.44 3.41
C ALA A 28 -4.55 6.57 1.93
N HIS A 29 -4.22 7.71 1.34
CA HIS A 29 -4.41 7.92 -0.10
C HIS A 29 -3.38 7.15 -0.93
N TYR A 30 -2.17 6.99 -0.39
CA TYR A 30 -1.06 6.34 -1.08
C TYR A 30 -0.31 5.39 -0.15
N LEU A 31 0.15 4.27 -0.72
CA LEU A 31 1.18 3.40 -0.14
C LEU A 31 2.47 3.65 -0.91
N VAL A 32 3.56 3.97 -0.22
CA VAL A 32 4.83 4.31 -0.86
C VAL A 32 5.83 3.18 -0.67
N THR A 33 6.35 2.65 -1.78
CA THR A 33 7.28 1.51 -1.76
C THR A 33 8.27 1.61 -2.92
N CYS A 34 9.47 1.07 -2.73
CA CYS A 34 10.44 0.90 -3.82
C CYS A 34 10.06 -0.27 -4.75
N ASN A 35 9.14 -1.15 -4.33
CA ASN A 35 8.80 -2.36 -5.08
C ASN A 35 7.29 -2.47 -5.41
N PRO A 36 6.75 -1.59 -6.28
CA PRO A 36 5.30 -1.52 -6.55
C PRO A 36 4.74 -2.79 -7.19
N LYS A 37 5.55 -3.58 -7.91
CA LYS A 37 5.12 -4.83 -8.58
C LYS A 37 4.62 -5.92 -7.62
N ASP A 38 4.97 -5.81 -6.34
CA ASP A 38 4.51 -6.76 -5.32
C ASP A 38 3.07 -6.44 -4.90
N PHE A 39 2.58 -5.23 -5.18
CA PHE A 39 1.25 -4.71 -4.86
C PHE A 39 0.25 -4.87 -6.02
N LYS A 40 -0.09 -6.12 -6.38
CA LYS A 40 -0.91 -6.48 -7.56
C LYS A 40 -2.40 -6.20 -7.44
N ASP A 41 -2.94 -6.26 -6.22
CA ASP A 41 -4.33 -5.91 -5.92
C ASP A 41 -4.38 -4.49 -5.36
N GLU A 42 -4.45 -3.50 -6.25
CA GLU A 42 -4.38 -2.06 -5.96
C GLU A 42 -5.62 -1.55 -5.21
N LEU A 43 -5.78 -1.97 -3.95
CA LEU A 43 -6.82 -1.46 -3.04
C LEU A 43 -6.51 -0.02 -2.57
N VAL A 44 -5.24 0.37 -2.63
CA VAL A 44 -4.70 1.71 -2.35
C VAL A 44 -3.71 2.03 -3.47
N SER A 45 -3.68 3.28 -3.93
CA SER A 45 -2.71 3.70 -4.96
C SER A 45 -1.28 3.54 -4.44
N VAL A 46 -0.45 2.84 -5.22
CA VAL A 46 0.93 2.58 -4.86
C VAL A 46 1.85 3.50 -5.65
N LEU A 47 2.73 4.21 -4.94
CA LEU A 47 3.67 5.16 -5.52
C LEU A 47 5.11 4.75 -5.21
N GLN A 48 6.03 5.08 -6.11
CA GLN A 48 7.44 5.13 -5.72
C GLN A 48 7.74 6.44 -4.99
N PRO A 49 8.82 6.49 -4.18
CA PRO A 49 9.20 7.71 -3.47
C PRO A 49 9.37 8.92 -4.38
N GLY A 50 9.88 8.73 -5.60
CA GLY A 50 10.01 9.80 -6.60
C GLY A 50 8.67 10.38 -7.03
N ASP A 51 7.66 9.53 -7.23
CA ASP A 51 6.31 9.96 -7.62
C ASP A 51 5.64 10.75 -6.49
N LEU A 52 5.84 10.34 -5.23
CA LEU A 52 5.36 11.10 -4.08
C LEU A 52 5.98 12.51 -4.05
N LEU A 53 7.30 12.63 -4.24
CA LEU A 53 7.98 13.92 -4.24
C LEU A 53 7.51 14.81 -5.40
N ALA A 54 7.20 14.23 -6.56
CA ALA A 54 6.68 14.96 -7.71
C ALA A 54 5.33 15.64 -7.40
N LEU A 55 4.46 15.03 -6.58
CA LEU A 55 3.18 15.63 -6.17
C LEU A 55 3.36 16.96 -5.43
N PHE A 56 4.40 17.05 -4.59
CA PHE A 56 4.73 18.26 -3.82
C PHE A 56 5.59 19.27 -4.57
N SER A 57 6.10 18.90 -5.75
CA SER A 57 6.93 19.78 -6.59
C SER A 57 6.11 20.65 -7.54
N THR A 58 4.79 20.55 -7.50
CA THR A 58 3.88 21.41 -8.27
C THR A 58 3.86 22.81 -7.65
N PRO A 59 4.08 23.90 -8.43
CA PRO A 59 4.11 25.28 -7.92
C PRO A 59 2.76 25.79 -7.41
#